data_AF-A0A6G1TWX0-F1
#
_entry.id   AF-A0A6G1TWX0-F1
#
_cell.length_a   1.000
_cell.length_b   1.000
_cell.length_c   1.000
_cell.angle_alpha   90.00
_cell.angle_beta   90.00
_cell.angle_gamma   90.00
#
_symmetry.space_group_name_H-M   'P 1'
#
loop_
_entity.id
_entity.type
_entity.pdbx_description
1 polymer ?
#
loop_
_entity_poly.entity_id
_entity_poly.type
_entity_poly.pdbx_seq_one_letter_code
_entity_poly.pdbx_strand_id
1 'polypeptide(L)'
;MKSPNFFSEKVENPSFLPMAKAFQIIIFRYCRGRKIPLTLQPNYKTLKEKIMRDKKNKHFTWKKYHRWFGLILSVFMLVFCVSGIILNHRQLFADCDVSRSILPPAYHIQNFNNGVIKGSIRIDGHADLASAGGIKASDDSVLAYGYGGIWLTDAKMKSWKNFNKGLPKNVDGRNIRNMVQTKNGEIWCAATMDVYRFNGKEWRRFPLPDNHERIADIALTKDSTSLIAMTRSAVYEISGKKTDAVNEKTDAANEKTDAISEKTNVTRKIIGQPEGFIPKVTLFKTVWNLHSGAFFGLTGRLVVDAIAIVLIILSITGIILFILPYRIRRQKRLQAREKMQKLGKQMVFNAKWHNKLGYTTIILTLWLAITGMCLRPPLMIPLAMNKTTEKVKDGNVWHDKLRAIRWDAAEGNWLVSTSEGFLRVDEHFLHQPTLLNKEKAPKVSPMGVTVFESDGKGGWLVGSFSGMFRWYPEKNLIVDYFTGKQNIEKSMIPISNHLVSGYSRDFFDGKEVVFDYSKGASLGETASTPELLSATPMSLWNVALELHVGRCYSPLLGPLSDLFVFISGLLITLVLLSGYIILHRRKKKKKSPKLPQKSL
;
A
#
# COMPACT_ATOMS: atom_id res chain seq x y z
N MET A 1 6.03 -38.52 41.94
CA MET A 1 4.97 -39.37 41.36
C MET A 1 5.19 -39.49 39.87
N LYS A 2 5.08 -40.72 39.35
CA LYS A 2 5.50 -41.16 38.01
C LYS A 2 4.69 -40.51 36.87
N SER A 3 5.36 -40.33 35.73
CA SER A 3 4.77 -39.95 34.44
C SER A 3 3.76 -40.98 33.94
N PRO A 4 2.86 -40.57 33.03
CA PRO A 4 2.53 -41.43 31.89
C PRO A 4 2.71 -40.70 30.56
N ASN A 5 3.68 -41.17 29.78
CA ASN A 5 3.58 -41.24 28.32
C ASN A 5 2.81 -42.52 27.98
N PHE A 6 1.87 -42.48 27.03
CA PHE A 6 1.72 -43.42 25.91
C PHE A 6 0.48 -43.05 25.09
N PHE A 7 0.68 -42.21 24.06
CA PHE A 7 -0.24 -42.14 22.92
C PHE A 7 0.12 -43.29 21.97
N SER A 8 -0.74 -44.30 21.92
CA SER A 8 -0.83 -45.26 20.84
C SER A 8 -2.22 -45.12 20.24
N GLU A 9 -2.35 -44.43 19.11
CA GLU A 9 -3.41 -44.74 18.16
C GLU A 9 -3.05 -44.26 16.76
N LYS A 10 -2.58 -45.23 15.96
CA LYS A 10 -2.56 -45.14 14.50
C LYS A 10 -4.02 -45.15 14.04
N VAL A 11 -4.51 -44.01 13.56
CA VAL A 11 -5.70 -43.99 12.69
C VAL A 11 -5.26 -44.37 11.29
N GLU A 12 -5.30 -45.67 10.99
CA GLU A 12 -5.41 -46.15 9.61
C GLU A 12 -6.86 -45.91 9.16
N ASN A 13 -7.07 -45.03 8.20
CA ASN A 13 -8.34 -44.97 7.48
C ASN A 13 -8.07 -45.06 5.97
N PRO A 14 -8.39 -46.20 5.33
CA PRO A 14 -8.09 -46.43 3.92
C PRO A 14 -9.10 -45.73 3.03
N SER A 15 -8.58 -44.78 2.26
CA SER A 15 -8.87 -44.55 0.84
C SER A 15 -10.12 -45.22 0.26
N PHE A 16 -11.10 -44.38 -0.07
CA PHE A 16 -12.03 -44.56 -1.19
C PHE A 16 -11.32 -45.18 -2.41
N LEU A 17 -11.64 -46.44 -2.71
CA LEU A 17 -11.34 -47.10 -3.98
C LEU A 17 -12.69 -47.38 -4.69
N PRO A 18 -12.85 -46.99 -5.97
CA PRO A 18 -14.16 -46.95 -6.60
C PRO A 18 -14.72 -48.34 -6.89
N MET A 19 -16.04 -48.46 -6.70
CA MET A 19 -16.98 -49.56 -6.99
C MET A 19 -16.73 -50.43 -8.26
N ALA A 20 -15.88 -50.00 -9.19
CA ALA A 20 -15.59 -50.70 -10.44
C ALA A 20 -14.77 -51.99 -10.28
N LYS A 21 -13.93 -52.12 -9.22
CA LYS A 21 -13.14 -53.34 -8.98
C LYS A 21 -13.93 -54.47 -8.32
N ALA A 22 -14.93 -54.14 -7.49
CA ALA A 22 -15.81 -55.13 -6.88
C ALA A 22 -16.69 -55.82 -7.94
N PHE A 23 -17.14 -55.08 -8.95
CA PHE A 23 -17.94 -55.61 -10.06
C PHE A 23 -17.18 -56.62 -10.95
N GLN A 24 -15.88 -56.41 -11.20
CA GLN A 24 -15.07 -57.36 -11.97
C GLN A 24 -14.81 -58.67 -11.23
N ILE A 25 -14.70 -58.65 -9.90
CA ILE A 25 -14.47 -59.86 -9.09
C ILE A 25 -15.75 -60.69 -8.97
N ILE A 26 -16.92 -60.03 -8.89
CA ILE A 26 -18.24 -60.71 -8.86
C ILE A 26 -18.53 -61.40 -10.20
N ILE A 27 -18.25 -60.75 -11.34
CA ILE A 27 -18.40 -61.36 -12.68
C ILE A 27 -17.45 -62.56 -12.84
N PHE A 28 -16.21 -62.46 -12.34
CA PHE A 28 -15.24 -63.55 -12.44
C PHE A 28 -15.60 -64.77 -11.57
N ARG A 29 -16.25 -64.57 -10.41
CA ARG A 29 -16.80 -65.67 -9.59
C ARG A 29 -18.06 -66.28 -10.22
N TYR A 30 -18.93 -65.47 -10.84
CA TYR A 30 -20.15 -65.94 -11.52
C TYR A 30 -19.84 -66.83 -12.75
N CYS A 31 -18.76 -66.52 -13.49
CA CYS A 31 -18.35 -67.30 -14.66
C CYS A 31 -17.61 -68.61 -14.32
N ARG A 32 -17.14 -68.81 -13.08
CA ARG A 32 -16.43 -70.05 -12.68
C ARG A 32 -17.39 -71.23 -12.40
N GLY A 33 -18.68 -70.96 -12.21
CA GLY A 33 -19.73 -71.96 -11.97
C GLY A 33 -20.39 -72.53 -13.24
N ARG A 34 -20.05 -72.03 -14.44
CA ARG A 34 -20.51 -72.59 -15.71
C ARG A 34 -19.29 -72.76 -16.62
N LYS A 35 -19.02 -73.99 -17.05
CA LYS A 35 -17.90 -74.36 -17.94
C LYS A 35 -18.03 -73.63 -19.30
N ILE A 36 -17.60 -72.38 -19.38
CA ILE A 36 -17.43 -71.63 -20.63
C ILE A 36 -15.93 -71.55 -20.91
N PRO A 37 -15.43 -71.99 -22.08
CA PRO A 37 -14.02 -71.90 -22.40
C PRO A 37 -13.67 -70.44 -22.72
N LEU A 38 -12.92 -69.79 -21.82
CA LEU A 38 -12.29 -68.50 -22.08
C LEU A 38 -10.89 -68.71 -22.68
N THR A 39 -10.82 -68.79 -24.01
CA THR A 39 -9.59 -68.52 -24.76
C THR A 39 -9.41 -67.02 -24.88
N LEU A 40 -8.72 -66.40 -23.90
CA LEU A 40 -8.01 -65.12 -24.03
C LEU A 40 -7.37 -64.82 -22.67
N GLN A 41 -6.17 -65.35 -22.43
CA GLN A 41 -5.30 -64.77 -21.41
C GLN A 41 -4.71 -63.48 -22.00
N PRO A 42 -5.01 -62.28 -21.45
CA PRO A 42 -4.21 -61.11 -21.77
C PRO A 42 -2.84 -61.33 -21.15
N ASN A 43 -1.81 -61.42 -21.98
CA ASN A 43 -0.43 -61.58 -21.56
C ASN A 43 -0.11 -60.57 -20.44
N TYR A 44 0.10 -61.06 -19.22
CA TYR A 44 0.27 -60.22 -18.03
C TYR A 44 1.49 -59.29 -18.17
N LYS A 45 2.45 -59.67 -19.02
CA LYS A 45 3.63 -58.87 -19.37
C LYS A 45 3.26 -57.67 -20.23
N THR A 46 2.37 -57.82 -21.22
CA THR A 46 1.89 -56.69 -22.04
C THR A 46 0.93 -55.80 -21.27
N LEU A 47 0.13 -56.33 -20.32
CA LEU A 47 -0.71 -55.50 -19.46
C LEU A 47 0.11 -54.73 -18.41
N LYS A 48 1.13 -55.35 -17.79
CA LYS A 48 2.09 -54.65 -16.92
C LYS A 48 2.90 -53.62 -17.72
N GLU A 49 3.36 -53.93 -18.92
CA GLU A 49 4.06 -52.97 -19.79
C GLU A 49 3.16 -51.82 -20.24
N LYS A 50 1.88 -52.08 -20.50
CA LYS A 50 0.89 -51.05 -20.85
C LYS A 50 0.52 -50.19 -19.65
N ILE A 51 0.37 -50.77 -18.46
CA ILE A 51 0.15 -50.04 -17.20
C ILE A 51 1.42 -49.28 -16.77
N MET A 52 2.62 -49.82 -17.01
CA MET A 52 3.91 -49.15 -16.76
C MET A 52 4.18 -48.04 -17.79
N ARG A 53 3.79 -48.22 -19.06
CA ARG A 53 3.76 -47.17 -20.09
C ARG A 53 2.74 -46.08 -19.74
N ASP A 54 1.54 -46.44 -19.31
CA ASP A 54 0.49 -45.48 -18.93
C ASP A 54 0.82 -44.75 -17.62
N LYS A 55 1.50 -45.41 -16.66
CA LYS A 55 2.10 -44.75 -15.49
C LYS A 55 3.27 -43.83 -15.88
N LYS A 56 4.09 -44.19 -16.89
CA LYS A 56 5.12 -43.30 -17.47
C LYS A 56 4.54 -42.14 -18.29
N ASN A 57 3.32 -42.28 -18.81
CA ASN A 57 2.69 -41.34 -19.75
C ASN A 57 1.75 -40.29 -19.12
N LYS A 58 1.81 -40.05 -17.80
CA LYS A 58 1.46 -38.70 -17.30
C LYS A 58 2.60 -37.72 -17.63
N HIS A 59 2.95 -37.62 -18.91
CA HIS A 59 4.04 -36.77 -19.36
C HIS A 59 3.69 -35.31 -19.07
N PHE A 60 4.52 -34.71 -18.23
CA PHE A 60 4.60 -33.27 -18.02
C PHE A 60 4.68 -32.57 -19.38
N THR A 61 3.62 -31.84 -19.76
CA THR A 61 3.58 -31.07 -21.01
C THR A 61 3.50 -29.59 -20.68
N TRP A 62 4.61 -28.87 -20.93
CA TRP A 62 4.67 -27.40 -20.77
C TRP A 62 3.46 -26.67 -21.35
N LYS A 63 2.90 -27.17 -22.47
CA LYS A 63 1.69 -26.62 -23.09
C LYS A 63 0.45 -26.66 -22.19
N LYS A 64 0.24 -27.76 -21.44
CA LYS A 64 -0.94 -27.91 -20.57
C LYS A 64 -0.84 -26.94 -19.39
N TYR A 65 0.34 -26.84 -18.78
CA TYR A 65 0.62 -25.92 -17.68
C TYR A 65 0.51 -24.46 -18.10
N HIS A 66 1.22 -24.07 -19.16
CA HIS A 66 1.14 -22.72 -19.72
C HIS A 66 -0.30 -22.30 -20.02
N ARG A 67 -1.10 -23.23 -20.57
CA ARG A 67 -2.50 -22.98 -20.90
C ARG A 67 -3.39 -22.74 -19.68
N TRP A 68 -3.32 -23.61 -18.67
CA TRP A 68 -4.22 -23.52 -17.51
C TRP A 68 -3.76 -22.49 -16.48
N PHE A 69 -2.48 -22.49 -16.11
CA PHE A 69 -1.94 -21.46 -15.23
C PHE A 69 -1.97 -20.09 -15.89
N GLY A 70 -1.65 -20.01 -17.18
CA GLY A 70 -1.75 -18.75 -17.93
C GLY A 70 -3.17 -18.18 -17.94
N LEU A 71 -4.21 -19.02 -18.03
CA LEU A 71 -5.60 -18.54 -17.96
C LEU A 71 -5.93 -17.96 -16.58
N ILE A 72 -5.66 -18.71 -15.50
CA ILE A 72 -5.97 -18.24 -14.14
C ILE A 72 -5.19 -16.96 -13.84
N LEU A 73 -3.89 -16.95 -14.14
CA LEU A 73 -3.04 -15.79 -13.91
C LEU A 73 -3.39 -14.61 -14.79
N SER A 74 -3.90 -14.81 -16.01
CA SER A 74 -4.23 -13.69 -16.91
C SER A 74 -5.22 -12.71 -16.29
N VAL A 75 -6.17 -13.18 -15.47
CA VAL A 75 -7.12 -12.31 -14.76
C VAL A 75 -6.39 -11.45 -13.72
N PHE A 76 -5.58 -12.06 -12.86
CA PHE A 76 -4.79 -11.33 -11.85
C PHE A 76 -3.72 -10.44 -12.48
N MET A 77 -3.13 -10.85 -13.59
CA MET A 77 -2.16 -10.06 -14.35
C MET A 77 -2.77 -8.77 -14.88
N LEU A 78 -4.01 -8.81 -15.38
CA LEU A 78 -4.71 -7.60 -15.78
C LEU A 78 -4.88 -6.66 -14.58
N VAL A 79 -5.26 -7.18 -13.41
CA VAL A 79 -5.37 -6.38 -12.18
C VAL A 79 -4.01 -5.80 -11.78
N PHE A 80 -2.94 -6.60 -11.73
CA PHE A 80 -1.59 -6.12 -11.39
C PHE A 80 -1.11 -5.02 -12.34
N CYS A 81 -1.32 -5.18 -13.66
CA CYS A 81 -0.87 -4.21 -14.65
C CYS A 81 -1.65 -2.90 -14.56
N VAL A 82 -2.98 -2.97 -14.48
CA VAL A 82 -3.83 -1.77 -14.37
C VAL A 82 -3.56 -1.04 -13.05
N SER A 83 -3.53 -1.78 -11.93
CA SER A 83 -3.19 -1.18 -10.63
C SER A 83 -1.78 -0.61 -10.60
N GLY A 84 -0.79 -1.28 -11.20
CA GLY A 84 0.59 -0.78 -11.29
C GLY A 84 0.71 0.56 -12.03
N ILE A 85 0.00 0.69 -13.16
CA ILE A 85 -0.07 1.97 -13.91
C ILE A 85 -0.72 3.06 -13.05
N ILE A 86 -1.83 2.76 -12.37
CA ILE A 86 -2.48 3.71 -11.46
C ILE A 86 -1.52 4.14 -10.34
N LEU A 87 -0.74 3.20 -9.79
CA LEU A 87 0.22 3.48 -8.72
C LEU A 87 1.35 4.41 -9.17
N ASN A 88 1.85 4.25 -10.41
CA ASN A 88 2.89 5.09 -11.00
C ASN A 88 2.42 6.52 -11.31
N HIS A 89 1.12 6.70 -11.58
CA HIS A 89 0.51 7.96 -12.02
C HIS A 89 -0.54 8.50 -11.06
N ARG A 90 -0.20 8.58 -9.76
CA ARG A 90 -1.12 9.04 -8.69
C ARG A 90 -1.86 10.33 -9.00
N GLN A 91 -1.18 11.33 -9.59
CA GLN A 91 -1.79 12.63 -9.93
C GLN A 91 -2.85 12.50 -11.04
N LEU A 92 -2.62 11.64 -12.05
CA LEU A 92 -3.56 11.43 -13.16
C LEU A 92 -4.88 10.82 -12.68
N PHE A 93 -4.82 10.00 -11.64
CA PHE A 93 -5.99 9.33 -11.04
C PHE A 93 -6.41 9.94 -9.70
N ALA A 94 -5.93 11.16 -9.38
CA ALA A 94 -6.16 11.78 -8.08
C ALA A 94 -7.65 12.01 -7.83
N ASP A 95 -8.42 12.35 -8.86
CA ASP A 95 -9.86 12.65 -8.79
C ASP A 95 -10.76 11.41 -8.84
N CYS A 96 -10.19 10.22 -8.94
CA CYS A 96 -10.95 8.98 -8.95
C CYS A 96 -11.07 8.43 -7.53
N ASP A 97 -12.30 8.36 -7.03
CA ASP A 97 -12.63 7.76 -5.74
C ASP A 97 -13.54 6.53 -5.94
N VAL A 98 -13.44 5.56 -5.03
CA VAL A 98 -14.18 4.30 -5.07
C VAL A 98 -15.02 4.19 -3.81
N SER A 99 -16.32 3.90 -3.98
CA SER A 99 -17.21 3.66 -2.84
C SER A 99 -16.70 2.48 -2.02
N ARG A 100 -16.66 2.64 -0.69
CA ARG A 100 -16.30 1.53 0.21
C ARG A 100 -17.34 0.40 0.17
N SER A 101 -18.57 0.66 -0.28
CA SER A 101 -19.65 -0.35 -0.37
C SER A 101 -19.37 -1.49 -1.35
N ILE A 102 -18.45 -1.31 -2.31
CA ILE A 102 -18.05 -2.38 -3.25
C ILE A 102 -16.76 -3.09 -2.80
N LEU A 103 -16.19 -2.70 -1.67
CA LEU A 103 -14.99 -3.30 -1.09
C LEU A 103 -15.38 -4.31 0.01
N PRO A 104 -14.45 -5.19 0.42
CA PRO A 104 -14.70 -6.07 1.56
C PRO A 104 -15.06 -5.32 2.86
N PRO A 105 -15.82 -5.93 3.80
CA PRO A 105 -16.25 -5.28 5.04
C PRO A 105 -15.14 -4.68 5.89
N ALA A 106 -13.92 -5.20 5.82
CA ALA A 106 -12.75 -4.65 6.51
C ALA A 106 -12.41 -3.20 6.10
N TYR A 107 -12.84 -2.79 4.91
CA TYR A 107 -12.69 -1.43 4.40
C TYR A 107 -13.90 -0.55 4.70
N HIS A 108 -14.95 -1.04 5.37
CA HIS A 108 -16.06 -0.19 5.77
C HIS A 108 -15.67 0.61 7.00
N ILE A 109 -15.98 1.91 7.00
CA ILE A 109 -15.70 2.77 8.14
C ILE A 109 -16.76 2.49 9.22
N GLN A 110 -16.31 1.93 10.33
CA GLN A 110 -17.11 1.63 11.50
C GLN A 110 -16.30 1.95 12.75
N ASN A 111 -16.96 2.46 13.78
CA ASN A 111 -16.33 2.83 15.03
C ASN A 111 -15.10 3.78 14.86
N PHE A 112 -15.13 4.66 13.87
CA PHE A 112 -14.02 5.57 13.52
C PHE A 112 -12.70 4.86 13.13
N ASN A 113 -12.77 3.62 12.63
CA ASN A 113 -11.61 2.89 12.10
C ASN A 113 -11.12 3.45 10.74
N ASN A 114 -10.20 2.75 10.09
CA ASN A 114 -9.61 3.10 8.79
C ASN A 114 -8.91 4.47 8.76
N GLY A 115 -8.54 5.01 9.92
CA GLY A 115 -7.86 6.30 10.04
C GLY A 115 -8.75 7.50 9.64
N VAL A 116 -10.08 7.35 9.68
CA VAL A 116 -11.01 8.45 9.35
C VAL A 116 -10.78 9.66 10.27
N ILE A 117 -10.49 9.41 11.56
CA ILE A 117 -9.99 10.42 12.50
C ILE A 117 -8.53 10.09 12.84
N LYS A 118 -7.65 11.04 12.55
CA LYS A 118 -6.24 11.03 12.96
C LYS A 118 -6.02 11.87 14.21
N GLY A 119 -6.70 13.02 14.30
CA GLY A 119 -6.58 13.92 15.43
C GLY A 119 -7.67 14.97 15.42
N SER A 120 -7.54 15.93 16.33
CA SER A 120 -8.46 17.04 16.46
C SER A 120 -7.77 18.29 17.01
N ILE A 121 -8.47 19.42 16.95
CA ILE A 121 -8.16 20.63 17.71
C ILE A 121 -9.46 21.23 18.25
N ARG A 122 -9.46 21.71 19.49
CA ARG A 122 -10.49 22.66 19.96
C ARG A 122 -10.28 24.01 19.29
N ILE A 123 -11.37 24.68 18.96
CA ILE A 123 -11.30 26.05 18.41
C ILE A 123 -11.76 27.02 19.49
N ASP A 124 -10.92 28.00 19.79
CA ASP A 124 -11.29 29.07 20.73
C ASP A 124 -12.44 29.92 20.17
N GLY A 125 -13.39 30.29 21.03
CA GLY A 125 -14.60 31.07 20.70
C GLY A 125 -14.35 32.47 20.08
N HIS A 126 -13.09 32.93 20.03
CA HIS A 126 -12.66 34.16 19.37
C HIS A 126 -12.36 33.98 17.87
N ALA A 127 -12.31 32.75 17.35
CA ALA A 127 -12.19 32.53 15.92
C ALA A 127 -13.52 32.83 15.23
N ASP A 128 -13.56 33.88 14.41
CA ASP A 128 -14.72 34.23 13.57
C ASP A 128 -14.96 33.15 12.48
N LEU A 129 -15.54 32.02 12.89
CA LEU A 129 -16.06 30.95 12.01
C LEU A 129 -17.41 31.31 11.40
N ALA A 130 -17.94 32.50 11.73
CA ALA A 130 -19.33 32.90 11.49
C ALA A 130 -19.75 32.90 10.01
N SER A 131 -18.81 32.83 9.05
CA SER A 131 -19.13 32.84 7.62
C SER A 131 -19.06 31.48 6.92
N ALA A 132 -18.61 30.41 7.59
CA ALA A 132 -18.73 29.03 7.08
C ALA A 132 -20.04 28.38 7.56
N GLY A 133 -21.16 28.90 7.05
CA GLY A 133 -22.48 28.29 7.26
C GLY A 133 -23.21 28.70 8.55
N GLY A 134 -22.91 29.87 9.12
CA GLY A 134 -23.66 30.44 10.25
C GLY A 134 -23.33 29.81 11.61
N ILE A 135 -22.14 29.23 11.77
CA ILE A 135 -21.71 28.61 13.03
C ILE A 135 -20.76 29.56 13.75
N LYS A 136 -21.23 30.19 14.83
CA LYS A 136 -20.32 30.78 15.82
C LYS A 136 -19.63 29.62 16.56
N ALA A 137 -18.31 29.64 16.65
CA ALA A 137 -17.61 28.72 17.54
C ALA A 137 -18.19 28.89 18.95
N SER A 138 -18.67 27.79 19.52
CA SER A 138 -18.92 27.68 20.96
C SER A 138 -17.68 27.09 21.62
N ASP A 139 -17.58 27.20 22.94
CA ASP A 139 -16.52 26.57 23.74
C ASP A 139 -16.47 25.03 23.58
N ASP A 140 -17.49 24.44 22.96
CA ASP A 140 -17.61 23.00 22.70
C ASP A 140 -17.19 22.61 21.26
N SER A 141 -16.75 23.56 20.43
CA SER A 141 -16.45 23.32 19.01
C SER A 141 -15.09 22.63 18.81
N VAL A 142 -15.09 21.47 18.17
CA VAL A 142 -13.90 20.67 17.86
C VAL A 142 -13.82 20.40 16.36
N LEU A 143 -12.66 20.65 15.75
CA LEU A 143 -12.36 20.14 14.41
C LEU A 143 -11.68 18.80 14.53
N ALA A 144 -12.34 17.75 14.05
CA ALA A 144 -11.74 16.44 13.86
C ALA A 144 -11.23 16.32 12.42
N TYR A 145 -10.06 15.72 12.23
CA TYR A 145 -9.44 15.58 10.93
C TYR A 145 -8.79 14.21 10.74
N GLY A 146 -8.67 13.79 9.48
CA GLY A 146 -7.99 12.54 9.12
C GLY A 146 -8.19 12.17 7.66
N TYR A 147 -8.36 10.87 7.41
CA TYR A 147 -8.64 10.37 6.06
C TYR A 147 -10.04 10.78 5.61
N GLY A 148 -10.13 11.63 4.58
CA GLY A 148 -11.41 12.14 4.08
C GLY A 148 -11.64 13.62 4.32
N GLY A 149 -10.80 14.26 5.15
CA GLY A 149 -10.84 15.70 5.34
C GLY A 149 -11.00 16.13 6.80
N ILE A 150 -11.80 17.18 6.97
CA ILE A 150 -12.06 17.88 8.22
C ILE A 150 -13.57 17.91 8.46
N TRP A 151 -13.95 17.68 9.71
CA TRP A 151 -15.33 17.76 10.18
C TRP A 151 -15.40 18.59 11.45
N LEU A 152 -16.45 19.40 11.55
CA LEU A 152 -16.78 20.11 12.78
C LEU A 152 -17.70 19.23 13.62
N THR A 153 -17.36 19.09 14.91
CA THR A 153 -18.12 18.33 15.89
C THR A 153 -18.12 19.03 17.26
N ASP A 154 -18.96 18.56 18.18
CA ASP A 154 -18.89 18.91 19.60
C ASP A 154 -17.90 18.00 20.38
N ALA A 155 -17.50 18.39 21.60
CA ALA A 155 -16.58 17.60 22.43
C ALA A 155 -17.17 16.27 22.90
N LYS A 156 -18.47 16.03 22.74
CA LYS A 156 -19.14 14.75 23.03
C LYS A 156 -19.31 13.88 21.77
N MET A 157 -18.80 14.33 20.62
CA MET A 157 -18.86 13.62 19.33
C MET A 157 -20.28 13.33 18.83
N LYS A 158 -21.28 14.17 19.16
CA LYS A 158 -22.69 13.89 18.83
C LYS A 158 -23.17 14.53 17.53
N SER A 159 -22.71 15.74 17.21
CA SER A 159 -23.07 16.51 16.03
C SER A 159 -21.90 16.53 15.06
N TRP A 160 -22.13 16.25 13.78
CA TRP A 160 -21.06 16.22 12.77
C TRP A 160 -21.45 17.01 11.54
N LYS A 161 -20.56 17.90 11.10
CA LYS A 161 -20.75 18.71 9.89
C LYS A 161 -19.51 18.69 9.02
N ASN A 162 -19.72 18.69 7.71
CA ASN A 162 -18.61 18.73 6.75
C ASN A 162 -17.90 20.09 6.82
N PHE A 163 -16.56 20.08 6.93
CA PHE A 163 -15.75 21.30 7.02
C PHE A 163 -14.67 21.34 5.92
N ASN A 164 -14.97 20.79 4.75
CA ASN A 164 -14.01 20.63 3.64
C ASN A 164 -14.10 21.69 2.54
N LYS A 165 -14.96 22.70 2.69
CA LYS A 165 -15.14 23.72 1.65
C LYS A 165 -13.81 24.41 1.37
N GLY A 166 -13.37 24.42 0.11
CA GLY A 166 -12.09 24.98 -0.33
C GLY A 166 -10.91 23.99 -0.36
N LEU A 167 -11.06 22.80 0.24
CA LEU A 167 -10.11 21.70 0.05
C LEU A 167 -10.37 20.96 -1.28
N PRO A 168 -9.41 20.16 -1.79
CA PRO A 168 -9.61 19.32 -2.96
C PRO A 168 -10.82 18.41 -2.81
N LYS A 169 -11.57 18.23 -3.91
CA LYS A 169 -12.79 17.39 -3.91
C LYS A 169 -12.47 15.91 -3.69
N ASN A 170 -11.30 15.46 -4.15
CA ASN A 170 -10.87 14.08 -4.08
C ASN A 170 -10.34 13.72 -2.69
N VAL A 171 -10.63 12.51 -2.21
CA VAL A 171 -10.25 12.08 -0.85
C VAL A 171 -8.73 12.08 -0.63
N ASP A 172 -7.96 11.73 -1.65
CA ASP A 172 -6.50 11.70 -1.55
C ASP A 172 -5.89 13.09 -1.31
N GLY A 173 -6.44 14.10 -1.98
CA GLY A 173 -6.01 15.50 -1.87
C GLY A 173 -6.37 16.14 -0.54
N ARG A 174 -7.49 15.75 0.08
CA ARG A 174 -7.93 16.22 1.40
C ARG A 174 -7.60 15.27 2.56
N ASN A 175 -6.66 14.35 2.40
CA ASN A 175 -6.17 13.56 3.52
C ASN A 175 -5.28 14.42 4.44
N ILE A 176 -5.79 14.74 5.63
CA ILE A 176 -5.19 15.71 6.55
C ILE A 176 -4.14 15.05 7.45
N ARG A 177 -2.94 15.63 7.46
CA ARG A 177 -1.78 15.17 8.23
C ARG A 177 -1.77 15.72 9.64
N ASN A 178 -2.02 17.01 9.79
CA ASN A 178 -2.11 17.69 11.07
C ASN A 178 -2.79 19.06 10.90
N MET A 179 -3.27 19.62 12.01
CA MET A 179 -3.86 20.95 12.07
C MET A 179 -3.32 21.73 13.26
N VAL A 180 -3.24 23.05 13.12
CA VAL A 180 -2.82 23.95 14.19
C VAL A 180 -3.66 25.22 14.19
N GLN A 181 -3.87 25.78 15.37
CA GLN A 181 -4.41 27.12 15.55
C GLN A 181 -3.32 28.00 16.18
N THR A 182 -2.98 29.07 15.48
CA THR A 182 -2.02 30.08 15.97
C THR A 182 -2.64 30.91 17.10
N LYS A 183 -1.81 31.60 17.88
CA LYS A 183 -2.25 32.43 19.02
C LYS A 183 -3.20 33.57 18.61
N ASN A 184 -3.12 34.05 17.37
CA ASN A 184 -4.04 35.07 16.84
C ASN A 184 -5.35 34.48 16.27
N GLY A 185 -5.57 33.17 16.45
CA GLY A 185 -6.79 32.47 16.06
C GLY A 185 -6.80 31.93 14.62
N GLU A 186 -5.74 32.12 13.83
CA GLU A 186 -5.70 31.56 12.47
C GLU A 186 -5.57 30.04 12.49
N ILE A 187 -6.41 29.39 11.71
CA ILE A 187 -6.46 27.92 11.60
C ILE A 187 -5.77 27.47 10.31
N TRP A 188 -4.85 26.54 10.45
CA TRP A 188 -4.04 25.99 9.37
C TRP A 188 -4.11 24.46 9.37
N CYS A 189 -4.05 23.86 8.19
CA CYS A 189 -3.94 22.41 8.06
C CYS A 189 -2.91 22.01 6.99
N ALA A 190 -2.21 20.91 7.25
CA ALA A 190 -1.42 20.21 6.24
C ALA A 190 -2.26 19.08 5.64
N ALA A 191 -2.61 19.19 4.36
CA ALA A 191 -3.11 18.07 3.58
C ALA A 191 -1.95 17.30 2.92
N THR A 192 -2.23 16.22 2.19
CA THR A 192 -1.16 15.36 1.65
C THR A 192 -0.23 16.07 0.66
N MET A 193 -0.73 17.05 -0.11
CA MET A 193 0.04 17.75 -1.14
C MET A 193 0.34 19.21 -0.81
N ASP A 194 -0.56 19.90 -0.12
CA ASP A 194 -0.45 21.34 0.13
C ASP A 194 -0.84 21.70 1.57
N VAL A 195 -0.46 22.90 1.97
CA VAL A 195 -0.90 23.56 3.21
C VAL A 195 -2.09 24.45 2.88
N TYR A 196 -3.05 24.54 3.80
CA TYR A 196 -4.23 25.39 3.66
C TYR A 196 -4.42 26.25 4.90
N ARG A 197 -4.88 27.47 4.67
CA ARG A 197 -5.32 28.42 5.70
C ARG A 197 -6.82 28.61 5.61
N PHE A 198 -7.51 28.60 6.74
CA PHE A 198 -8.94 28.92 6.77
C PHE A 198 -9.15 30.44 6.81
N ASN A 199 -10.00 30.97 5.93
CA ASN A 199 -10.27 32.41 5.84
C ASN A 199 -11.56 32.88 6.53
N GLY A 200 -12.16 32.02 7.37
CA GLY A 200 -13.46 32.26 8.00
C GLY A 200 -14.64 31.64 7.23
N LYS A 201 -14.49 31.38 5.92
CA LYS A 201 -15.54 30.83 5.03
C LYS A 201 -15.16 29.49 4.40
N GLU A 202 -13.91 29.35 3.97
CA GLU A 202 -13.39 28.19 3.28
C GLU A 202 -11.86 28.09 3.41
N TRP A 203 -11.35 26.90 3.13
CA TRP A 203 -9.91 26.65 3.06
C TRP A 203 -9.33 27.26 1.79
N ARG A 204 -8.21 27.97 1.93
CA ARG A 204 -7.43 28.53 0.82
C ARG A 204 -6.05 27.91 0.82
N ARG A 205 -5.63 27.41 -0.34
CA ARG A 205 -4.30 26.82 -0.52
C ARG A 205 -3.25 27.90 -0.28
N PHE A 206 -2.28 27.59 0.58
CA PHE A 206 -1.14 28.44 0.84
C PHE A 206 0.08 27.89 0.05
N PRO A 207 0.64 28.66 -0.90
CA PRO A 207 1.73 28.18 -1.73
C PRO A 207 3.02 28.05 -0.91
N LEU A 208 3.69 26.90 -1.04
CA LEU A 208 5.07 26.71 -0.59
C LEU A 208 5.99 26.82 -1.82
N PRO A 209 6.89 27.82 -1.90
CA PRO A 209 7.81 27.97 -3.01
C PRO A 209 8.64 26.69 -3.25
N ASP A 210 8.79 26.30 -4.51
CA ASP A 210 9.60 25.14 -4.93
C ASP A 210 9.23 23.79 -4.26
N ASN A 211 8.01 23.65 -3.75
CA ASN A 211 7.53 22.37 -3.22
C ASN A 211 6.84 21.51 -4.30
N HIS A 212 7.40 20.34 -4.56
CA HIS A 212 6.78 19.28 -5.37
C HIS A 212 6.55 17.98 -4.58
N GLU A 213 6.80 18.03 -3.27
CA GLU A 213 6.72 16.88 -2.38
C GLU A 213 5.44 16.90 -1.54
N ARG A 214 5.12 15.73 -0.99
CA ARG A 214 4.05 15.60 0.01
C ARG A 214 4.41 16.35 1.28
N ILE A 215 3.41 16.99 1.87
CA ILE A 215 3.52 17.52 3.22
C ILE A 215 3.49 16.35 4.21
N ALA A 216 4.45 16.34 5.14
CA ALA A 216 4.53 15.37 6.21
C ALA A 216 3.78 15.86 7.45
N ASP A 217 3.92 17.15 7.79
CA ASP A 217 3.40 17.72 9.04
C ASP A 217 3.31 19.26 9.01
N ILE A 218 2.61 19.83 9.98
CA ILE A 218 2.59 21.26 10.30
C ILE A 218 2.68 21.43 11.83
N ALA A 219 3.43 22.43 12.30
CA ALA A 219 3.62 22.70 13.73
C ALA A 219 3.72 24.21 13.99
N LEU A 220 3.49 24.63 15.23
CA LEU A 220 3.66 26.02 15.67
C LEU A 220 5.06 26.24 16.23
N THR A 221 5.58 27.46 16.07
CA THR A 221 6.77 27.94 16.80
C THR A 221 6.49 28.09 18.29
N LYS A 222 7.53 28.25 19.12
CA LYS A 222 7.43 28.31 20.58
C LYS A 222 6.49 29.39 21.13
N ASP A 223 6.34 30.49 20.40
CA ASP A 223 5.48 31.63 20.73
C ASP A 223 4.07 31.51 20.14
N SER A 224 3.81 30.44 19.39
CA SER A 224 2.56 30.16 18.67
C SER A 224 2.14 31.26 17.68
N THR A 225 3.07 32.10 17.22
CA THR A 225 2.78 33.19 16.26
C THR A 225 3.12 32.82 14.82
N SER A 226 4.13 31.98 14.63
CA SER A 226 4.61 31.51 13.34
C SER A 226 4.42 30.00 13.23
N LEU A 227 4.59 29.46 12.02
CA LEU A 227 4.33 28.05 11.77
C LEU A 227 5.42 27.42 10.91
N ILE A 228 5.61 26.13 11.13
CA ILE A 228 6.53 25.27 10.42
C ILE A 228 5.70 24.29 9.59
N ALA A 229 5.85 24.32 8.27
CA ALA A 229 5.37 23.27 7.39
C ALA A 229 6.52 22.35 7.01
N MET A 230 6.37 21.05 7.18
CA MET A 230 7.42 20.08 6.91
C MET A 230 7.03 19.17 5.75
N THR A 231 7.88 19.09 4.72
CA THR A 231 7.76 18.09 3.66
C THR A 231 8.48 16.82 4.06
N ARG A 232 8.67 15.91 3.10
CA ARG A 232 9.41 14.68 3.32
C ARG A 232 10.94 14.89 3.33
N SER A 233 11.40 16.06 2.91
CA SER A 233 12.82 16.37 2.71
C SER A 233 13.25 17.75 3.22
N ALA A 234 12.33 18.67 3.50
CA ALA A 234 12.65 20.04 3.90
C ALA A 234 11.63 20.62 4.88
N VAL A 235 11.98 21.76 5.47
CA VAL A 235 11.15 22.52 6.40
C VAL A 235 10.90 23.91 5.81
N TYR A 236 9.70 24.44 5.98
CA TYR A 236 9.31 25.78 5.57
C TYR A 236 8.87 26.55 6.80
N GLU A 237 9.58 27.63 7.10
CA GLU A 237 9.21 28.57 8.13
C GLU A 237 8.31 29.65 7.50
N ILE A 238 7.11 29.80 8.06
CA ILE A 238 6.09 30.74 7.60
C ILE A 238 5.82 31.72 8.74
N SER A 239 6.17 32.98 8.52
CA SER A 239 6.01 34.07 9.48
C SER A 239 5.25 35.25 8.86
N GLY A 240 4.50 35.98 9.67
CA GLY A 240 3.88 37.24 9.25
C GLY A 240 4.94 38.32 9.04
N LYS A 241 4.81 39.15 7.99
CA LYS A 241 5.65 40.34 7.84
C LYS A 241 5.43 41.26 9.06
N LYS A 242 6.49 41.61 9.77
CA LYS A 242 6.50 42.84 10.57
C LYS A 242 6.40 44.00 9.59
N THR A 243 5.27 44.70 9.57
CA THR A 243 5.24 46.04 8.99
C THR A 243 6.05 46.94 9.91
N ASP A 244 7.29 47.22 9.53
CA ASP A 244 7.98 48.39 10.06
C ASP A 244 7.18 49.59 9.56
N ALA A 245 6.40 50.19 10.45
CA ALA A 245 5.58 51.36 10.18
C ALA A 245 6.44 52.61 10.07
N VAL A 246 7.41 52.64 9.15
CA VAL A 246 8.06 53.88 8.68
C VAL A 246 8.49 53.65 7.23
N ASN A 247 7.89 54.41 6.30
CA ASN A 247 8.19 54.50 4.87
C ASN A 247 7.51 53.48 3.93
N GLU A 248 6.27 53.76 3.56
CA GLU A 248 5.82 53.54 2.17
C GLU A 248 4.63 54.46 1.85
N LYS A 249 4.97 55.70 1.48
CA LYS A 249 4.16 56.50 0.55
C LYS A 249 4.92 56.47 -0.77
N THR A 250 4.52 55.59 -1.70
CA THR A 250 4.41 55.92 -3.13
C THR A 250 3.89 54.72 -3.93
N ASP A 251 2.86 55.02 -4.72
CA ASP A 251 2.56 54.45 -6.04
C ASP A 251 1.83 53.11 -6.13
N ALA A 252 0.52 53.22 -5.93
CA ALA A 252 -0.47 52.25 -6.36
C ALA A 252 -0.79 52.41 -7.86
N ALA A 253 -0.39 51.44 -8.68
CA ALA A 253 -1.13 51.05 -9.89
C ALA A 253 -0.64 49.69 -10.42
N ASN A 254 -1.61 48.78 -10.62
CA ASN A 254 -1.51 47.49 -11.33
C ASN A 254 -0.80 46.31 -10.65
N GLU A 255 -1.56 45.49 -9.92
CA GLU A 255 -1.76 44.07 -10.26
C GLU A 255 -2.85 43.45 -9.38
N LYS A 256 -3.93 42.94 -9.99
CA LYS A 256 -4.93 42.10 -9.33
C LYS A 256 -4.42 40.66 -9.33
N THR A 257 -3.56 40.33 -8.38
CA THR A 257 -3.14 38.96 -8.09
C THR A 257 -3.34 38.72 -6.60
N ASP A 258 -4.40 38.00 -6.24
CA ASP A 258 -4.75 37.44 -4.92
C ASP A 258 -3.95 37.96 -3.70
N ALA A 259 -4.52 38.96 -3.02
CA ALA A 259 -4.02 39.71 -1.85
C ALA A 259 -3.66 38.90 -0.56
N ILE A 260 -3.51 37.57 -0.65
CA ILE A 260 -3.09 36.71 0.46
C ILE A 260 -1.57 36.45 0.41
N SER A 261 -0.92 36.60 -0.74
CA SER A 261 0.53 36.38 -0.89
C SER A 261 1.40 37.53 -0.36
N GLU A 262 0.84 38.73 -0.12
CA GLU A 262 1.65 39.94 0.05
C GLU A 262 2.22 40.16 1.46
N LYS A 263 1.76 39.41 2.49
CA LYS A 263 2.08 39.68 3.91
C LYS A 263 2.79 38.56 4.68
N THR A 264 3.21 37.48 4.04
CA THR A 264 3.87 36.34 4.73
C THR A 264 5.22 36.01 4.11
N ASN A 265 6.25 35.92 4.94
CA ASN A 265 7.58 35.46 4.52
C ASN A 265 7.62 33.93 4.64
N VAL A 266 8.05 33.26 3.57
CA VAL A 266 8.22 31.80 3.55
C VAL A 266 9.68 31.48 3.26
N THR A 267 10.36 30.87 4.23
CA THR A 267 11.77 30.50 4.10
C THR A 267 11.92 28.99 4.11
N ARG A 268 12.52 28.43 3.05
CA ARG A 268 12.84 27.01 2.97
C ARG A 268 14.17 26.73 3.68
N LYS A 269 14.19 25.74 4.56
CA LYS A 269 15.34 25.28 5.34
C LYS A 269 15.57 23.78 5.14
N ILE A 270 16.83 23.37 5.17
CA ILE A 270 17.25 21.96 5.15
C ILE A 270 17.88 21.66 6.51
N ILE A 271 17.39 20.63 7.20
CA ILE A 271 17.99 20.17 8.45
C ILE A 271 19.39 19.63 8.16
N GLY A 272 20.38 20.05 8.94
CA GLY A 272 21.77 19.61 8.79
C GLY A 272 21.97 18.10 8.97
N GLN A 273 23.16 17.59 8.65
CA GLN A 273 23.53 16.19 8.88
C GLN A 273 24.15 16.03 10.28
N PRO A 274 23.69 15.07 11.11
CA PRO A 274 24.28 14.80 12.43
C PRO A 274 25.74 14.34 12.33
N GLU A 275 26.51 14.57 13.37
CA GLU A 275 27.92 14.15 13.41
C GLU A 275 28.05 12.63 13.26
N GLY A 276 29.00 12.19 12.43
CA GLY A 276 29.22 10.76 12.16
C GLY A 276 28.08 10.03 11.45
N PHE A 277 27.02 10.71 11.03
CA PHE A 277 25.90 10.08 10.34
C PHE A 277 26.32 9.59 8.95
N ILE A 278 26.12 8.30 8.65
CA ILE A 278 26.38 7.74 7.33
C ILE A 278 25.03 7.57 6.61
N PRO A 279 24.76 8.32 5.53
CA PRO A 279 23.56 8.18 4.73
C PRO A 279 23.45 6.77 4.14
N LYS A 280 22.40 6.05 4.52
CA LYS A 280 22.14 4.69 4.07
C LYS A 280 20.76 4.57 3.46
N VAL A 281 20.64 3.73 2.45
CA VAL A 281 19.38 3.34 1.80
C VAL A 281 19.21 1.83 1.88
N THR A 282 17.99 1.36 2.09
CA THR A 282 17.70 -0.09 2.08
C THR A 282 17.75 -0.63 0.65
N LEU A 283 18.23 -1.87 0.46
CA LEU A 283 18.12 -2.53 -0.84
C LEU A 283 16.67 -2.65 -1.29
N PHE A 284 15.73 -2.77 -0.35
CA PHE A 284 14.30 -2.71 -0.62
C PHE A 284 13.89 -1.42 -1.36
N LYS A 285 14.33 -0.24 -0.90
CA LYS A 285 13.99 1.04 -1.55
C LYS A 285 14.56 1.10 -2.97
N THR A 286 15.77 0.56 -3.18
CA THR A 286 16.37 0.46 -4.52
C THR A 286 15.55 -0.45 -5.44
N VAL A 287 15.16 -1.65 -4.99
CA VAL A 287 14.32 -2.57 -5.78
C VAL A 287 12.94 -1.98 -6.03
N TRP A 288 12.35 -1.25 -5.07
CA TRP A 288 11.07 -0.56 -5.23
C TRP A 288 11.15 0.51 -6.33
N ASN A 289 12.19 1.33 -6.31
CA ASN A 289 12.42 2.36 -7.32
C ASN A 289 12.68 1.75 -8.71
N LEU A 290 13.33 0.59 -8.75
CA LEU A 290 13.59 -0.15 -9.98
C LEU A 290 12.30 -0.75 -10.55
N HIS A 291 11.49 -1.40 -9.70
CA HIS A 291 10.21 -2.02 -10.08
C HIS A 291 9.19 -1.00 -10.58
N SER A 292 9.09 0.16 -9.92
CA SER A 292 8.21 1.26 -10.36
C SER A 292 8.78 2.06 -11.53
N GLY A 293 10.07 1.88 -11.85
CA GLY A 293 10.78 2.71 -12.82
C GLY A 293 11.15 4.10 -12.32
N ALA A 294 10.78 4.46 -11.08
CA ALA A 294 11.11 5.74 -10.45
C ALA A 294 12.62 5.99 -10.32
N PHE A 295 13.45 4.95 -10.36
CA PHE A 295 14.91 5.06 -10.36
C PHE A 295 15.44 5.94 -11.52
N PHE A 296 14.79 5.89 -12.69
CA PHE A 296 15.13 6.70 -13.87
C PHE A 296 14.13 7.84 -14.10
N GLY A 297 13.45 8.31 -13.05
CA GLY A 297 12.44 9.37 -13.14
C GLY A 297 11.24 8.99 -14.02
N LEU A 298 10.71 9.96 -14.76
CA LEU A 298 9.52 9.77 -15.59
C LEU A 298 9.77 8.74 -16.72
N THR A 299 10.91 8.81 -17.40
CA THR A 299 11.25 7.89 -18.49
C THR A 299 11.25 6.43 -18.02
N GLY A 300 11.81 6.15 -16.84
CA GLY A 300 11.79 4.80 -16.27
C GLY A 300 10.37 4.32 -15.95
N ARG A 301 9.51 5.18 -15.39
CA ARG A 301 8.09 4.84 -15.13
C ARG A 301 7.37 4.46 -16.43
N LEU A 302 7.54 5.26 -17.48
CA LEU A 302 6.94 4.99 -18.80
C LEU A 302 7.42 3.67 -19.41
N VAL A 303 8.69 3.29 -19.20
CA VAL A 303 9.20 1.97 -19.64
C VAL A 303 8.52 0.83 -18.88
N VAL A 304 8.34 0.96 -17.56
CA VAL A 304 7.61 -0.03 -16.76
C VAL A 304 6.15 -0.13 -17.18
N ASP A 305 5.50 0.99 -17.47
CA ASP A 305 4.12 1.02 -17.96
C ASP A 305 4.01 0.35 -19.34
N ALA A 306 4.98 0.56 -20.23
CA ALA A 306 5.04 -0.14 -21.51
C ALA A 306 5.17 -1.67 -21.33
N ILE A 307 5.97 -2.13 -20.35
CA ILE A 307 6.05 -3.56 -19.99
C ILE A 307 4.69 -4.06 -19.46
N ALA A 308 4.00 -3.28 -18.64
CA ALA A 308 2.66 -3.61 -18.15
C ALA A 308 1.64 -3.73 -19.30
N ILE A 309 1.67 -2.83 -20.28
CA ILE A 309 0.84 -2.90 -21.49
C ILE A 309 1.13 -4.18 -22.28
N VAL A 310 2.41 -4.55 -22.43
CA VAL A 310 2.78 -5.83 -23.07
C VAL A 310 2.17 -7.02 -22.32
N LEU A 311 2.24 -7.04 -20.99
CA LEU A 311 1.65 -8.10 -20.17
C LEU A 311 0.12 -8.15 -20.26
N ILE A 312 -0.55 -6.99 -20.40
CA ILE A 312 -1.99 -6.91 -20.71
C ILE A 312 -2.28 -7.57 -22.05
N ILE A 313 -1.53 -7.22 -23.11
CA ILE A 313 -1.70 -7.81 -24.45
C ILE A 313 -1.46 -9.32 -24.40
N LEU A 314 -0.42 -9.79 -23.71
CA LEU A 314 -0.14 -11.21 -23.54
C LEU A 314 -1.27 -11.95 -22.80
N SER A 315 -1.87 -11.31 -21.79
CA SER A 315 -2.99 -11.85 -21.02
C SER A 315 -4.24 -11.96 -21.90
N ILE A 316 -4.63 -10.89 -22.60
CA ILE A 316 -5.80 -10.86 -23.49
C ILE A 316 -5.63 -11.88 -24.62
N THR A 317 -4.49 -11.88 -25.30
CA THR A 317 -4.21 -12.83 -26.39
C THR A 317 -4.18 -14.28 -25.86
N GLY A 318 -3.68 -14.51 -24.65
CA GLY A 318 -3.72 -15.82 -23.98
C GLY A 318 -5.15 -16.32 -23.74
N ILE A 319 -6.04 -15.47 -23.23
CA ILE A 319 -7.48 -15.76 -23.03
C ILE A 319 -8.15 -16.07 -24.38
N ILE A 320 -7.90 -15.24 -25.40
CA ILE A 320 -8.43 -15.45 -26.75
C ILE A 320 -8.00 -16.81 -27.30
N LEU A 321 -6.72 -17.16 -27.19
CA LEU A 321 -6.18 -18.45 -27.63
C LEU A 321 -6.71 -19.64 -26.82
N PHE A 322 -7.15 -19.42 -25.59
CA PHE A 322 -7.83 -20.43 -24.79
C PHE A 322 -9.26 -20.70 -25.30
N ILE A 323 -10.01 -19.65 -25.63
CA ILE A 323 -11.44 -19.70 -25.99
C ILE A 323 -11.65 -20.14 -27.45
N LEU A 324 -10.86 -19.60 -28.40
CA LEU A 324 -11.05 -19.82 -29.84
C LEU A 324 -11.15 -21.30 -30.26
N PRO A 325 -10.31 -22.24 -29.74
CA PRO A 325 -10.41 -23.66 -30.10
C PRO A 325 -11.76 -24.32 -29.73
N TYR A 326 -12.45 -23.83 -28.70
CA TYR A 326 -13.79 -24.33 -28.35
C TYR A 326 -14.86 -23.78 -29.31
N ARG A 327 -14.77 -22.48 -29.65
CA ARG A 327 -15.67 -21.85 -30.62
C ARG A 327 -15.52 -22.45 -32.02
N ILE A 328 -14.29 -22.70 -32.48
CA ILE A 328 -14.00 -23.36 -33.77
C ILE A 328 -14.62 -24.76 -33.81
N ARG A 329 -14.45 -25.56 -32.74
CA ARG A 329 -15.05 -26.90 -32.63
C ARG A 329 -16.58 -26.84 -32.66
N ARG A 330 -17.21 -25.85 -32.03
CA ARG A 330 -18.66 -25.62 -32.10
C ARG A 330 -19.12 -25.26 -33.52
N GLN A 331 -18.44 -24.33 -34.19
CA GLN A 331 -18.80 -23.94 -35.56
C GLN A 331 -18.58 -25.07 -36.57
N LYS A 332 -17.56 -25.93 -36.36
CA LYS A 332 -17.37 -27.15 -37.14
C LYS A 332 -18.56 -28.11 -37.01
N ARG A 333 -19.14 -28.24 -35.81
CA ARG A 333 -20.37 -29.05 -35.60
C ARG A 333 -21.59 -28.44 -36.28
N LEU A 334 -21.67 -27.11 -36.34
CA LEU A 334 -22.74 -26.35 -37.00
C LEU A 334 -22.51 -26.18 -38.52
N GLN A 335 -21.49 -26.82 -39.11
CA GLN A 335 -21.13 -26.73 -40.53
C GLN A 335 -20.93 -25.31 -41.09
N ALA A 336 -20.75 -24.30 -40.24
CA ALA A 336 -20.58 -22.90 -40.64
C ALA A 336 -19.13 -22.60 -41.07
N ARG A 337 -18.78 -23.01 -42.31
CA ARG A 337 -17.41 -22.99 -42.85
C ARG A 337 -16.76 -21.60 -42.85
N GLU A 338 -17.49 -20.55 -43.25
CA GLU A 338 -16.96 -19.18 -43.29
C GLU A 338 -16.61 -18.65 -41.89
N LYS A 339 -17.53 -18.83 -40.92
CA LYS A 339 -17.31 -18.45 -39.52
C LYS A 339 -16.11 -19.21 -38.93
N MET A 340 -15.98 -20.50 -39.24
CA MET A 340 -14.84 -21.31 -38.82
C MET A 340 -13.51 -20.77 -39.37
N GLN A 341 -13.46 -20.42 -40.67
CA GLN A 341 -12.25 -19.86 -41.30
C GLN A 341 -11.85 -18.51 -40.69
N LYS A 342 -12.83 -17.63 -40.45
CA LYS A 342 -12.60 -16.33 -39.79
C LYS A 342 -11.97 -16.50 -38.40
N LEU A 343 -12.53 -17.40 -37.57
CA LEU A 343 -11.99 -17.72 -36.25
C LEU A 343 -10.60 -18.36 -36.33
N GLY A 344 -10.34 -19.19 -37.33
CA GLY A 344 -9.01 -19.77 -37.60
C GLY A 344 -7.95 -18.72 -37.92
N LYS A 345 -8.27 -17.76 -38.79
CA LYS A 345 -7.40 -16.61 -39.11
C LYS A 345 -7.09 -15.79 -37.85
N GLN A 346 -8.10 -15.50 -37.03
CA GLN A 346 -7.93 -14.81 -35.74
C GLN A 346 -7.01 -15.59 -34.78
N MET A 347 -7.15 -16.92 -34.70
CA MET A 347 -6.30 -17.74 -33.84
C MET A 347 -4.83 -17.68 -34.26
N VAL A 348 -4.55 -17.76 -35.57
CA VAL A 348 -3.18 -17.66 -36.09
C VAL A 348 -2.59 -16.27 -35.82
N PHE A 349 -3.36 -15.21 -36.05
CA PHE A 349 -2.94 -13.84 -35.78
C PHE A 349 -2.58 -13.62 -34.32
N ASN A 350 -3.48 -13.98 -33.39
CA ASN A 350 -3.25 -13.85 -31.95
C ASN A 350 -2.06 -14.71 -31.50
N ALA A 351 -1.93 -15.93 -32.01
CA ALA A 351 -0.80 -16.80 -31.69
C ALA A 351 0.53 -16.22 -32.20
N LYS A 352 0.55 -15.60 -33.39
CA LYS A 352 1.76 -14.96 -33.92
C LYS A 352 2.21 -13.83 -33.01
N TRP A 353 1.31 -12.93 -32.63
CA TRP A 353 1.63 -11.78 -31.78
C TRP A 353 1.95 -12.17 -30.35
N HIS A 354 1.17 -13.06 -29.73
CA HIS A 354 1.44 -13.59 -28.39
C HIS A 354 2.84 -14.20 -28.30
N ASN A 355 3.23 -15.03 -29.29
CA ASN A 355 4.55 -15.63 -29.33
C ASN A 355 5.66 -14.63 -29.65
N LYS A 356 5.42 -13.66 -30.55
CA LYS A 356 6.41 -12.65 -30.92
C LYS A 356 6.72 -11.76 -29.71
N LEU A 357 5.69 -11.12 -29.15
CA LEU A 357 5.83 -10.21 -28.01
C LEU A 357 6.41 -10.93 -26.79
N GLY A 358 5.83 -12.07 -26.40
CA GLY A 358 6.28 -12.80 -25.21
C GLY A 358 7.72 -13.29 -25.31
N TYR A 359 8.22 -13.59 -26.52
CA TYR A 359 9.62 -13.95 -26.72
C TYR A 359 10.55 -12.74 -26.72
N THR A 360 10.16 -11.64 -27.38
CA THR A 360 11.01 -10.44 -27.47
C THR A 360 11.14 -9.72 -26.13
N THR A 361 10.10 -9.71 -25.30
CA THR A 361 10.10 -8.98 -24.02
C THR A 361 10.41 -9.85 -22.82
N ILE A 362 10.80 -11.12 -23.01
CA ILE A 362 10.92 -12.11 -21.94
C ILE A 362 11.81 -11.63 -20.78
N ILE A 363 12.97 -11.03 -21.09
CA ILE A 363 13.93 -10.52 -20.10
C ILE A 363 13.28 -9.43 -19.24
N LEU A 364 12.63 -8.45 -19.88
CA LEU A 364 11.96 -7.34 -19.18
C LEU A 364 10.78 -7.84 -18.35
N THR A 365 9.96 -8.75 -18.87
CA THR A 365 8.82 -9.31 -18.13
C THR A 365 9.25 -10.18 -16.95
N LEU A 366 10.35 -10.92 -17.07
CA LEU A 366 10.92 -11.70 -15.97
C LEU A 366 11.52 -10.78 -14.90
N TRP A 367 12.27 -9.75 -15.31
CA TRP A 367 12.78 -8.74 -14.38
C TRP A 367 11.64 -8.08 -13.59
N LEU A 368 10.54 -7.71 -14.24
CA LEU A 368 9.39 -7.09 -13.55
C LEU A 368 8.73 -8.06 -12.55
N ALA A 369 8.56 -9.32 -12.94
CA ALA A 369 8.01 -10.36 -12.05
C ALA A 369 8.92 -10.62 -10.85
N ILE A 370 10.25 -10.72 -11.06
CA ILE A 370 11.23 -10.97 -10.00
C ILE A 370 11.32 -9.79 -9.04
N THR A 371 11.44 -8.57 -9.57
CA THR A 371 11.46 -7.36 -8.74
C THR A 371 10.17 -7.23 -7.94
N GLY A 372 9.00 -7.54 -8.52
CA GLY A 372 7.72 -7.57 -7.79
C GLY A 372 7.70 -8.57 -6.64
N MET A 373 8.23 -9.79 -6.83
CA MET A 373 8.36 -10.78 -5.75
C MET A 373 9.23 -10.27 -4.59
N CYS A 374 10.28 -9.52 -4.90
CA CYS A 374 11.18 -8.93 -3.91
C CYS A 374 10.54 -7.84 -3.05
N LEU A 375 9.42 -7.25 -3.49
CA LEU A 375 8.73 -6.18 -2.75
C LEU A 375 7.76 -6.68 -1.69
N ARG A 376 7.64 -7.99 -1.47
CA ARG A 376 6.79 -8.60 -0.44
C ARG A 376 7.50 -9.76 0.28
N PRO A 377 7.06 -10.14 1.49
CA PRO A 377 7.56 -11.34 2.14
C PRO A 377 7.40 -12.59 1.26
N PRO A 378 8.34 -13.55 1.33
CA PRO A 378 9.51 -13.59 2.23
C PRO A 378 10.71 -12.77 1.73
N LEU A 379 10.80 -12.45 0.43
CA LEU A 379 12.01 -11.85 -0.17
C LEU A 379 12.27 -10.39 0.24
N MET A 380 11.23 -9.66 0.69
CA MET A 380 11.39 -8.31 1.23
C MET A 380 12.31 -8.27 2.45
N ILE A 381 12.25 -9.28 3.33
CA ILE A 381 12.92 -9.28 4.65
C ILE A 381 14.44 -9.05 4.51
N PRO A 382 15.20 -9.87 3.75
CA PRO A 382 16.63 -9.64 3.59
C PRO A 382 16.94 -8.31 2.90
N LEU A 383 16.09 -7.81 2.01
CA LEU A 383 16.30 -6.52 1.33
C LEU A 383 16.04 -5.32 2.25
N ALA A 384 15.12 -5.45 3.20
CA ALA A 384 14.83 -4.42 4.19
C ALA A 384 15.90 -4.38 5.30
N MET A 385 16.48 -5.53 5.65
CA MET A 385 17.55 -5.64 6.65
C MET A 385 18.91 -5.17 6.13
N ASN A 386 19.16 -5.28 4.83
CA ASN A 386 20.41 -4.84 4.22
C ASN A 386 20.33 -3.37 3.75
N LYS A 387 21.27 -2.57 4.23
CA LYS A 387 21.44 -1.16 3.87
C LYS A 387 22.77 -0.93 3.17
N THR A 388 22.78 -0.11 2.13
CA THR A 388 23.99 0.35 1.43
C THR A 388 24.15 1.85 1.58
N THR A 389 25.38 2.35 1.46
CA THR A 389 25.66 3.78 1.47
C THR A 389 24.96 4.46 0.30
N GLU A 390 24.28 5.57 0.58
CA GLU A 390 23.54 6.37 -0.39
C GLU A 390 24.40 7.57 -0.83
N LYS A 391 24.46 7.83 -2.15
CA LYS A 391 25.00 9.10 -2.64
C LYS A 391 23.94 10.17 -2.39
N VAL A 392 24.28 11.14 -1.55
CA VAL A 392 23.39 12.25 -1.20
C VAL A 392 23.37 13.22 -2.37
N LYS A 393 22.20 13.39 -2.99
CA LYS A 393 21.98 14.42 -3.99
C LYS A 393 21.76 15.77 -3.29
N ASP A 394 22.43 16.82 -3.76
CA ASP A 394 22.25 18.20 -3.29
C ASP A 394 22.51 18.42 -1.78
N GLY A 395 23.31 17.55 -1.15
CA GLY A 395 23.66 17.62 0.28
C GLY A 395 22.54 17.29 1.26
N ASN A 396 21.31 17.02 0.80
CA ASN A 396 20.17 16.74 1.66
C ASN A 396 20.07 15.26 2.06
N VAL A 397 20.63 14.91 3.23
CA VAL A 397 20.58 13.54 3.76
C VAL A 397 19.18 13.06 4.13
N TRP A 398 18.22 13.98 4.27
CA TRP A 398 16.86 13.74 4.74
C TRP A 398 15.84 13.54 3.64
N HIS A 399 16.27 13.44 2.39
CA HIS A 399 15.37 13.25 1.25
C HIS A 399 14.44 12.02 1.43
N ASP A 400 13.14 12.27 1.50
CA ASP A 400 12.07 11.32 1.83
C ASP A 400 12.14 10.63 3.22
N LYS A 401 12.83 11.25 4.19
CA LYS A 401 13.06 10.69 5.54
C LYS A 401 12.32 11.40 6.67
N LEU A 402 11.83 12.63 6.49
CA LEU A 402 11.08 13.37 7.53
C LEU A 402 9.64 12.83 7.72
N ARG A 403 9.12 12.85 8.95
CA ARG A 403 7.81 12.25 9.33
C ARG A 403 6.90 13.18 10.14
N ALA A 404 7.39 13.73 11.24
CA ALA A 404 6.66 14.70 12.09
C ALA A 404 7.63 15.64 12.82
N ILE A 405 7.17 16.81 13.25
CA ILE A 405 7.96 17.82 13.95
C ILE A 405 7.13 18.51 15.04
N ARG A 406 7.71 18.72 16.23
CA ARG A 406 7.07 19.44 17.34
C ARG A 406 8.13 20.22 18.13
N TRP A 407 7.74 21.36 18.69
CA TRP A 407 8.58 22.11 19.60
C TRP A 407 8.65 21.40 20.95
N ASP A 408 9.85 21.15 21.46
CA ASP A 408 10.08 20.71 22.83
C ASP A 408 10.29 21.93 23.73
N ALA A 409 9.25 22.27 24.51
CA ALA A 409 9.32 23.40 25.43
C ALA A 409 10.29 23.16 26.60
N ALA A 410 10.53 21.91 26.99
CA ALA A 410 11.43 21.60 28.10
C ALA A 410 12.91 21.78 27.72
N GLU A 411 13.25 21.43 26.48
CA GLU A 411 14.64 21.48 25.98
C GLU A 411 14.93 22.67 25.06
N GLY A 412 13.92 23.48 24.70
CA GLY A 412 14.08 24.65 23.85
C GLY A 412 14.54 24.34 22.41
N ASN A 413 14.08 23.23 21.85
CA ASN A 413 14.48 22.78 20.50
C ASN A 413 13.35 22.03 19.78
N TRP A 414 13.52 21.76 18.49
CA TRP A 414 12.61 20.91 17.73
C TRP A 414 12.93 19.43 17.94
N LEU A 415 11.91 18.64 18.24
CA LEU A 415 11.98 17.19 18.14
C LEU A 415 11.38 16.75 16.80
N VAL A 416 12.19 16.09 15.96
CA VAL A 416 11.82 15.68 14.60
C VAL A 416 11.84 14.16 14.49
N SER A 417 10.72 13.56 14.09
CA SER A 417 10.64 12.14 13.76
C SER A 417 11.06 11.91 12.31
N THR A 418 11.93 10.93 12.09
CA THR A 418 12.42 10.51 10.77
C THR A 418 12.34 8.98 10.59
N SER A 419 12.53 8.47 9.37
CA SER A 419 12.72 7.03 9.16
C SER A 419 14.01 6.45 9.76
N GLU A 420 14.94 7.31 10.18
CA GLU A 420 16.20 6.93 10.81
C GLU A 420 16.22 7.23 12.32
N GLY A 421 15.07 7.51 12.93
CA GLY A 421 14.96 7.81 14.36
C GLY A 421 14.55 9.26 14.62
N PHE A 422 14.83 9.75 15.83
CA PHE A 422 14.42 11.09 16.26
C PHE A 422 15.63 12.03 16.31
N LEU A 423 15.44 13.27 15.88
CA LEU A 423 16.45 14.33 15.88
C LEU A 423 16.04 15.44 16.86
N ARG A 424 17.04 16.00 17.54
CA ARG A 424 16.98 17.32 18.17
C ARG A 424 17.54 18.33 17.19
N VAL A 425 16.81 19.39 16.90
CA VAL A 425 17.21 20.44 15.95
C VAL A 425 17.03 21.81 16.59
N ASP A 426 17.98 22.71 16.42
CA ASP A 426 17.91 24.06 16.96
C ASP A 426 16.76 24.87 16.34
N GLU A 427 16.33 25.91 17.04
CA GLU A 427 15.17 26.74 16.68
C GLU A 427 15.17 27.22 15.23
N HIS A 428 16.34 27.62 14.72
CA HIS A 428 16.50 28.25 13.41
C HIS A 428 17.04 27.30 12.33
N PHE A 429 17.19 26.01 12.64
CA PHE A 429 17.72 25.00 11.71
C PHE A 429 19.11 25.34 11.16
N LEU A 430 19.95 26.01 11.95
CA LEU A 430 21.27 26.49 11.53
C LEU A 430 22.39 25.56 11.98
N HIS A 431 22.21 24.90 13.13
CA HIS A 431 23.24 24.10 13.76
C HIS A 431 23.10 22.62 13.39
N GLN A 432 24.17 21.89 13.70
CA GLN A 432 24.18 20.45 13.49
C GLN A 432 23.17 19.77 14.42
N PRO A 433 22.22 18.96 13.90
CA PRO A 433 21.23 18.30 14.73
C PRO A 433 21.82 17.08 15.45
N THR A 434 21.23 16.72 16.59
CA THR A 434 21.62 15.55 17.37
C THR A 434 20.67 14.39 17.11
N LEU A 435 21.21 13.25 16.65
CA LEU A 435 20.44 12.02 16.49
C LEU A 435 20.32 11.29 17.82
N LEU A 436 19.08 11.12 18.30
CA LEU A 436 18.81 10.41 19.54
C LEU A 436 19.05 8.90 19.38
N ASN A 437 19.52 8.27 20.47
CA ASN A 437 19.83 6.85 20.48
C ASN A 437 18.59 6.01 20.17
N LYS A 438 18.64 5.25 19.07
CA LYS A 438 17.56 4.37 18.60
C LYS A 438 17.11 3.34 19.63
N GLU A 439 18.03 2.84 20.46
CA GLU A 439 17.72 1.84 21.50
C GLU A 439 16.95 2.45 22.68
N LYS A 440 17.04 3.77 22.84
CA LYS A 440 16.38 4.55 23.89
C LYS A 440 15.19 5.35 23.38
N ALA A 441 14.76 5.07 22.15
CA ALA A 441 13.61 5.69 21.50
C ALA A 441 12.47 4.66 21.32
N PRO A 442 11.21 5.11 21.31
CA PRO A 442 10.06 4.23 21.12
C PRO A 442 10.09 3.57 19.73
N LYS A 443 9.55 2.35 19.64
CA LYS A 443 9.42 1.63 18.37
C LYS A 443 8.41 2.34 17.47
N VAL A 444 8.84 2.71 16.27
CA VAL A 444 7.99 3.35 15.26
C VAL A 444 7.87 2.45 14.04
N SER A 445 6.65 2.27 13.54
CA SER A 445 6.41 1.50 12.32
C SER A 445 7.14 2.12 11.11
N PRO A 446 7.45 1.36 10.04
CA PRO A 446 8.00 1.93 8.80
C PRO A 446 7.16 3.05 8.16
N MET A 447 5.87 3.12 8.47
CA MET A 447 4.96 4.18 8.03
C MET A 447 5.18 5.51 8.76
N GLY A 448 5.97 5.52 9.83
CA GLY A 448 6.24 6.67 10.67
C GLY A 448 5.29 6.76 11.87
N VAL A 449 5.37 7.89 12.56
CA VAL A 449 4.50 8.23 13.69
C VAL A 449 3.14 8.67 13.19
N THR A 450 2.09 8.27 13.91
CA THR A 450 0.70 8.68 13.73
C THR A 450 0.24 9.59 14.86
N VAL A 451 0.85 9.45 16.04
CA VAL A 451 0.66 10.30 17.22
C VAL A 451 2.02 10.84 17.65
N PHE A 452 2.12 12.15 17.85
CA PHE A 452 3.35 12.81 18.25
C PHE A 452 3.03 14.06 19.05
N GLU A 453 2.76 13.87 20.34
CA GLU A 453 2.26 14.90 21.25
C GLU A 453 3.26 15.13 22.39
N SER A 454 3.40 16.37 22.83
CA SER A 454 4.19 16.74 24.02
C SER A 454 3.26 17.01 25.21
N ASP A 455 3.73 16.69 26.42
CA ASP A 455 3.10 17.13 27.67
C ASP A 455 3.60 18.50 28.16
N GLY A 456 4.54 19.12 27.44
CA GLY A 456 5.17 20.40 27.78
C GLY A 456 6.17 20.33 28.95
N LYS A 457 6.36 19.14 29.55
CA LYS A 457 7.21 18.89 30.73
C LYS A 457 8.30 17.84 30.44
N GLY A 458 8.65 17.69 29.16
CA GLY A 458 9.67 16.75 28.67
C GLY A 458 9.17 15.32 28.40
N GLY A 459 7.87 15.06 28.55
CA GLY A 459 7.22 13.81 28.17
C GLY A 459 6.58 13.87 26.80
N TRP A 460 6.65 12.75 26.10
CA TRP A 460 6.20 12.60 24.72
C TRP A 460 5.28 11.40 24.58
N LEU A 461 4.13 11.58 23.94
CA LEU A 461 3.28 10.49 23.50
C LEU A 461 3.58 10.19 22.03
N VAL A 462 4.12 9.00 21.77
CA VAL A 462 4.54 8.56 20.45
C VAL A 462 3.78 7.31 20.05
N GLY A 463 2.96 7.42 19.01
CA GLY A 463 2.13 6.34 18.47
C GLY A 463 2.46 6.03 17.01
N SER A 464 2.31 4.77 16.62
CA SER A 464 2.40 4.28 15.24
C SER A 464 1.65 2.95 15.08
N PHE A 465 1.67 2.35 13.89
CA PHE A 465 1.17 0.97 13.71
C PHE A 465 1.93 -0.09 14.52
N SER A 466 3.03 0.26 15.19
CA SER A 466 3.75 -0.61 16.12
C SER A 466 3.37 -0.40 17.59
N GLY A 467 2.31 0.38 17.88
CA GLY A 467 1.80 0.64 19.23
C GLY A 467 1.94 2.11 19.64
N MET A 468 1.76 2.39 20.94
CA MET A 468 1.87 3.75 21.49
C MET A 468 2.62 3.73 22.82
N PHE A 469 3.48 4.74 23.02
CA PHE A 469 4.42 4.80 24.12
C PHE A 469 4.47 6.20 24.72
N ARG A 470 4.57 6.28 26.05
CA ARG A 470 5.02 7.48 26.76
C ARG A 470 6.54 7.44 26.84
N TRP A 471 7.19 8.46 26.31
CA TRP A 471 8.63 8.53 26.16
C TRP A 471 9.16 9.79 26.85
N TYR A 472 10.17 9.61 27.69
CA TYR A 472 10.89 10.69 28.36
C TYR A 472 12.36 10.58 27.96
N PRO A 473 12.80 11.29 26.90
CA PRO A 473 14.17 11.17 26.37
C PRO A 473 15.22 11.38 27.45
N GLU A 474 15.10 12.46 28.24
CA GLU A 474 16.10 12.84 29.24
C GLU A 474 16.16 11.87 30.44
N LYS A 475 15.06 11.16 30.71
CA LYS A 475 14.98 10.13 31.76
C LYS A 475 15.33 8.73 31.24
N ASN A 476 15.62 8.59 29.94
CA ASN A 476 15.79 7.30 29.26
C ASN A 476 14.65 6.32 29.56
N LEU A 477 13.42 6.81 29.66
CA LEU A 477 12.25 6.04 30.08
C LEU A 477 11.25 5.90 28.92
N ILE A 478 10.86 4.65 28.64
CA ILE A 478 9.81 4.31 27.69
C ILE A 478 8.79 3.44 28.41
N VAL A 479 7.54 3.87 28.43
CA VAL A 479 6.42 3.16 29.04
C VAL A 479 5.40 2.85 27.95
N ASP A 480 5.01 1.57 27.83
CA ASP A 480 3.94 1.18 26.94
C ASP A 480 2.61 1.80 27.40
N TYR A 481 1.91 2.47 26.48
CA TYR A 481 0.75 3.27 26.82
C TYR A 481 -0.41 2.43 27.37
N PHE A 482 -0.59 1.22 26.84
CA PHE A 482 -1.75 0.37 27.12
C PHE A 482 -1.54 -0.48 28.38
N THR A 483 -0.33 -0.95 28.61
CA THR A 483 0.00 -1.83 29.75
C THR A 483 0.55 -1.07 30.95
N GLY A 484 1.03 0.16 30.77
CA GLY A 484 1.69 0.95 31.81
C GLY A 484 3.05 0.38 32.25
N LYS A 485 3.53 -0.68 31.60
CA LYS A 485 4.81 -1.31 31.93
C LYS A 485 5.94 -0.59 31.19
N GLN A 486 7.09 -0.48 31.84
CA GLN A 486 8.30 -0.05 31.16
C GLN A 486 8.59 -1.03 30.02
N ASN A 487 8.82 -0.49 28.82
CA ASN A 487 9.02 -1.32 27.64
C ASN A 487 10.41 -1.97 27.71
N ILE A 488 10.45 -3.19 28.26
CA ILE A 488 11.66 -4.01 28.40
C ILE A 488 11.79 -5.01 27.23
N GLU A 489 10.72 -5.24 26.46
CA GLU A 489 10.68 -6.35 25.51
C GLU A 489 11.10 -6.02 24.09
N LYS A 490 12.19 -6.68 23.68
CA LYS A 490 12.61 -6.88 22.28
C LYS A 490 11.68 -7.87 21.57
N SER A 491 10.39 -7.59 21.47
CA SER A 491 9.51 -8.45 20.67
C SER A 491 9.90 -8.34 19.18
N MET A 492 10.38 -9.47 18.65
CA MET A 492 10.79 -9.66 17.25
C MET A 492 9.58 -9.63 16.30
N ILE A 493 8.35 -9.69 16.82
CA ILE A 493 7.12 -9.60 16.04
C ILE A 493 6.86 -8.11 15.72
N PRO A 494 6.79 -7.71 14.43
CA PRO A 494 6.71 -6.31 14.04
C PRO A 494 5.31 -5.69 14.20
N ILE A 495 4.31 -6.46 14.65
CA ILE A 495 2.90 -6.07 14.67
C ILE A 495 2.43 -5.97 16.12
N SER A 496 2.01 -4.78 16.52
CA SER A 496 1.34 -4.55 17.80
C SER A 496 -0.12 -4.99 17.72
N ASN A 497 -0.69 -5.38 18.86
CA ASN A 497 -2.14 -5.60 18.99
C ASN A 497 -2.95 -4.30 18.84
N HIS A 498 -2.27 -3.15 18.84
CA HIS A 498 -2.85 -1.82 18.70
C HIS A 498 -2.21 -1.11 17.51
N LEU A 499 -2.96 -1.02 16.41
CA LEU A 499 -2.58 -0.37 15.16
C LEU A 499 -2.94 1.12 15.24
N VAL A 500 -2.23 1.87 16.08
CA VAL A 500 -2.59 3.26 16.41
C VAL A 500 -2.48 4.15 15.17
N SER A 501 -3.61 4.72 14.77
CA SER A 501 -3.75 5.59 13.60
C SER A 501 -4.08 7.04 13.93
N GLY A 502 -4.57 7.30 15.15
CA GLY A 502 -4.88 8.64 15.62
C GLY A 502 -5.03 8.72 17.13
N TYR A 503 -5.08 9.95 17.64
CA TYR A 503 -5.23 10.27 19.06
C TYR A 503 -5.86 11.65 19.24
N SER A 504 -6.61 11.82 20.32
CA SER A 504 -7.16 13.12 20.72
C SER A 504 -7.35 13.22 22.24
N ARG A 505 -7.24 14.45 22.77
CA ARG A 505 -7.67 14.86 24.12
C ARG A 505 -8.78 15.92 24.09
N ASP A 506 -9.33 16.21 22.92
CA ASP A 506 -10.30 17.29 22.74
C ASP A 506 -11.74 16.86 23.00
N PHE A 507 -11.94 15.57 23.32
CA PHE A 507 -13.25 14.98 23.56
C PHE A 507 -13.44 14.62 25.04
N PHE A 508 -14.70 14.52 25.46
CA PHE A 508 -15.12 14.00 26.77
C PHE A 508 -14.30 14.57 27.94
N ASP A 509 -14.25 15.90 28.04
CA ASP A 509 -13.60 16.63 29.15
C ASP A 509 -12.12 16.29 29.37
N GLY A 510 -11.37 16.12 28.27
CA GLY A 510 -9.92 15.89 28.32
C GLY A 510 -9.53 14.42 28.34
N LYS A 511 -10.50 13.50 28.20
CA LYS A 511 -10.23 12.06 28.13
C LYS A 511 -9.41 11.74 26.89
N GLU A 512 -8.37 10.93 27.08
CA GLU A 512 -7.56 10.40 25.99
C GLU A 512 -8.37 9.41 25.14
N VAL A 513 -8.51 9.70 23.85
CA VAL A 513 -9.17 8.83 22.87
C VAL A 513 -8.12 8.35 21.87
N VAL A 514 -7.94 7.03 21.75
CA VAL A 514 -7.05 6.40 20.79
C VAL A 514 -7.86 5.81 19.64
N PHE A 515 -7.47 6.10 18.40
CA PHE A 515 -8.10 5.57 17.20
C PHE A 515 -7.24 4.46 16.60
N ASP A 516 -7.65 3.20 16.78
CA ASP A 516 -7.03 2.04 16.14
C ASP A 516 -7.51 1.91 14.69
N TYR A 517 -6.61 1.61 13.76
CA TYR A 517 -6.93 1.54 12.34
C TYR A 517 -7.92 0.43 11.99
N SER A 518 -7.88 -0.71 12.69
CA SER A 518 -8.76 -1.84 12.43
C SER A 518 -9.96 -1.82 13.36
N LYS A 519 -9.73 -1.62 14.66
CA LYS A 519 -10.77 -1.70 15.71
C LYS A 519 -11.56 -0.41 15.87
N GLY A 520 -10.99 0.72 15.46
CA GLY A 520 -11.58 2.03 15.70
C GLY A 520 -11.27 2.58 17.10
N ALA A 521 -12.11 3.48 17.61
CA ALA A 521 -12.00 4.05 18.94
C ALA A 521 -12.85 3.29 19.96
N SER A 522 -12.33 3.04 21.16
CA SER A 522 -13.14 2.47 22.25
C SER A 522 -13.95 3.56 22.94
N LEU A 523 -14.98 4.04 22.24
CA LEU A 523 -16.00 4.93 22.78
C LEU A 523 -17.13 4.03 23.33
N GLY A 524 -17.74 4.38 24.46
CA GLY A 524 -18.83 3.56 25.04
C GLY A 524 -19.99 3.34 24.06
N GLU A 525 -20.96 2.49 24.42
CA GLU A 525 -22.06 2.02 23.54
C GLU A 525 -22.87 3.14 22.86
N THR A 526 -22.80 4.38 23.35
CA THR A 526 -23.54 5.53 22.85
C THR A 526 -22.89 6.26 21.66
N ALA A 527 -21.64 5.97 21.31
CA ALA A 527 -20.93 6.65 20.23
C ALA A 527 -20.85 5.77 18.97
N SER A 528 -21.71 6.06 17.99
CA SER A 528 -21.65 5.45 16.66
C SER A 528 -20.95 6.37 15.67
N THR A 529 -20.34 5.79 14.63
CA THR A 529 -19.77 6.60 13.55
C THR A 529 -20.90 7.19 12.71
N PRO A 530 -20.96 8.52 12.55
CA PRO A 530 -22.03 9.17 11.79
C PRO A 530 -21.97 8.78 10.31
N GLU A 531 -23.13 8.78 9.64
CA GLU A 531 -23.26 8.46 8.21
C GLU A 531 -22.33 9.32 7.34
N LEU A 532 -22.15 10.59 7.72
CA LEU A 532 -21.25 11.53 7.05
C LEU A 532 -19.81 11.01 6.96
N LEU A 533 -19.31 10.35 8.00
CA LEU A 533 -17.96 9.77 8.03
C LEU A 533 -17.95 8.39 7.37
N SER A 534 -18.96 7.56 7.61
CA SER A 534 -19.01 6.20 7.07
C SER A 534 -19.14 6.16 5.55
N ALA A 535 -19.75 7.19 4.95
CA ALA A 535 -19.87 7.37 3.50
C ALA A 535 -18.58 7.84 2.81
N THR A 536 -17.49 8.11 3.55
CA THR A 536 -16.23 8.59 2.97
C THR A 536 -15.62 7.54 2.02
N PRO A 537 -15.44 7.84 0.72
CA PRO A 537 -14.92 6.86 -0.22
C PRO A 537 -13.41 6.63 -0.02
N MET A 538 -12.86 5.66 -0.74
CA MET A 538 -11.42 5.38 -0.78
C MET A 538 -10.87 5.78 -2.14
N SER A 539 -9.78 6.56 -2.18
CA SER A 539 -9.15 6.96 -3.45
C SER A 539 -8.80 5.73 -4.31
N LEU A 540 -8.95 5.83 -5.63
CA LEU A 540 -8.61 4.76 -6.58
C LEU A 540 -7.15 4.32 -6.44
N TRP A 541 -6.23 5.24 -6.15
CA TRP A 541 -4.83 4.91 -5.91
C TRP A 541 -4.65 3.95 -4.72
N ASN A 542 -5.33 4.20 -3.60
CA ASN A 542 -5.29 3.29 -2.46
C ASN A 542 -5.98 1.97 -2.77
N VAL A 543 -7.13 1.95 -3.45
CA VAL A 543 -7.78 0.69 -3.88
C VAL A 543 -6.87 -0.12 -4.80
N ALA A 544 -6.22 0.53 -5.76
CA ALA A 544 -5.22 -0.08 -6.61
C ALA A 544 -4.06 -0.66 -5.79
N LEU A 545 -3.58 0.04 -4.76
CA LEU A 545 -2.55 -0.48 -3.85
C LEU A 545 -3.03 -1.74 -3.13
N GLU A 546 -4.25 -1.76 -2.59
CA GLU A 546 -4.81 -2.92 -1.89
C GLU A 546 -4.96 -4.15 -2.80
N LEU A 547 -5.41 -3.95 -4.04
CA LEU A 547 -5.52 -5.00 -5.06
C LEU A 547 -4.15 -5.48 -5.54
N HIS A 548 -3.22 -4.55 -5.78
CA HIS A 548 -1.89 -4.83 -6.30
C HIS A 548 -1.05 -5.63 -5.30
N VAL A 549 -1.24 -5.41 -4.01
CA VAL A 549 -0.48 -6.14 -2.98
C VAL A 549 -1.22 -7.35 -2.42
N GLY A 550 -2.46 -7.57 -2.84
CA GLY A 550 -3.25 -8.74 -2.50
C GLY A 550 -4.18 -8.62 -1.29
N ARG A 551 -4.10 -7.53 -0.51
CA ARG A 551 -4.86 -7.36 0.74
C ARG A 551 -6.38 -7.37 0.55
N CYS A 552 -6.89 -6.88 -0.59
CA CYS A 552 -8.30 -7.00 -0.92
C CYS A 552 -8.78 -8.46 -1.07
N TYR A 553 -7.89 -9.42 -1.30
CA TYR A 553 -8.25 -10.83 -1.45
C TYR A 553 -8.24 -11.61 -0.13
N SER A 554 -7.93 -10.96 1.00
CA SER A 554 -7.93 -11.60 2.32
C SER A 554 -9.23 -12.34 2.69
N PRO A 555 -10.44 -11.85 2.35
CA PRO A 555 -11.68 -12.63 2.59
C PRO A 555 -11.71 -13.98 1.86
N LEU A 556 -11.03 -14.09 0.72
CA LEU A 556 -10.98 -15.30 -0.10
C LEU A 556 -9.77 -16.19 0.23
N LEU A 557 -8.61 -15.57 0.47
CA LEU A 557 -7.32 -16.26 0.62
C LEU A 557 -6.88 -16.42 2.09
N GLY A 558 -7.52 -15.72 3.02
CA GLY A 558 -7.10 -15.70 4.42
C GLY A 558 -5.64 -15.27 4.58
N PRO A 559 -4.86 -15.93 5.47
CA PRO A 559 -3.44 -15.63 5.68
C PRO A 559 -2.55 -15.77 4.44
N LEU A 560 -2.99 -16.51 3.41
CA LEU A 560 -2.24 -16.64 2.15
C LEU A 560 -2.19 -15.33 1.36
N SER A 561 -3.06 -14.37 1.68
CA SER A 561 -3.06 -13.02 1.10
C SER A 561 -1.70 -12.32 1.23
N ASP A 562 -0.99 -12.52 2.34
CA ASP A 562 0.33 -11.92 2.56
C ASP A 562 1.41 -12.49 1.63
N LEU A 563 1.23 -13.73 1.17
CA LEU A 563 2.10 -14.41 0.21
C LEU A 563 1.62 -14.26 -1.24
N PHE A 564 0.49 -13.57 -1.47
CA PHE A 564 -0.17 -13.49 -2.78
C PHE A 564 0.77 -13.00 -3.88
N VAL A 565 1.50 -11.90 -3.63
CA VAL A 565 2.43 -11.32 -4.63
C VAL A 565 3.58 -12.28 -4.93
N PHE A 566 4.14 -12.93 -3.89
CA PHE A 566 5.23 -13.89 -4.05
C PHE A 566 4.80 -15.12 -4.86
N ILE A 567 3.68 -15.74 -4.49
CA ILE A 567 3.13 -16.90 -5.19
C ILE A 567 2.75 -16.53 -6.63
N SER A 568 2.11 -15.37 -6.83
CA SER A 568 1.78 -14.87 -8.16
C SER A 568 3.04 -14.69 -9.01
N GLY A 569 4.09 -14.06 -8.47
CA GLY A 569 5.34 -13.87 -9.19
C GLY A 569 6.04 -15.19 -9.58
N LEU A 570 6.00 -16.21 -8.72
CA LEU A 570 6.50 -17.54 -9.05
C LEU A 570 5.71 -18.17 -10.21
N LEU A 571 4.38 -18.10 -10.14
CA LEU A 571 3.50 -18.62 -11.18
C LEU A 571 3.66 -17.85 -12.51
N ILE A 572 3.80 -16.54 -12.45
CA ILE A 572 4.05 -15.69 -13.63
C ILE A 572 5.38 -16.08 -14.27
N THR A 573 6.44 -16.20 -13.47
CA THR A 573 7.75 -16.66 -13.92
C THR A 573 7.65 -18.03 -14.61
N LEU A 574 6.91 -18.97 -14.01
CA LEU A 574 6.66 -20.29 -14.59
C LEU A 574 5.89 -20.21 -15.93
N VAL A 575 4.88 -19.36 -16.03
CA VAL A 575 4.10 -19.17 -17.27
C VAL A 575 4.96 -18.54 -18.37
N LEU A 576 5.78 -17.55 -18.05
CA LEU A 576 6.71 -16.91 -18.98
C LEU A 576 7.76 -17.91 -19.48
N LEU A 577 8.42 -18.63 -18.58
CA LEU A 577 9.43 -19.64 -18.93
C LEU A 577 8.82 -20.80 -19.73
N SER A 578 7.63 -21.28 -19.36
CA SER A 578 6.95 -22.33 -20.11
C SER A 578 6.61 -21.89 -21.53
N GLY A 579 6.16 -20.64 -21.72
CA GLY A 579 5.93 -20.05 -23.04
C GLY A 579 7.20 -20.00 -23.89
N TYR A 580 8.30 -19.52 -23.30
CA TYR A 580 9.62 -19.49 -23.93
C TYR A 580 10.08 -20.89 -24.36
N ILE A 581 10.02 -21.88 -23.47
CA ILE A 581 10.43 -23.27 -23.74
C ILE A 581 9.61 -23.88 -24.88
N ILE A 582 8.28 -23.68 -24.89
CA ILE A 582 7.40 -24.19 -25.95
C ILE A 582 7.82 -23.62 -27.31
N LEU A 583 8.05 -22.30 -27.39
CA LEU A 583 8.41 -21.64 -28.64
C LEU A 583 9.82 -22.02 -29.10
N HIS A 584 10.78 -22.08 -28.18
CA HIS A 584 12.15 -22.48 -28.47
C HIS A 584 12.21 -23.91 -29.02
N ARG A 585 11.51 -24.86 -28.39
CA ARG A 585 11.41 -26.26 -28.88
C ARG A 585 10.74 -26.34 -30.26
N ARG A 586 9.73 -25.51 -30.54
CA ARG A 586 9.10 -25.43 -31.87
C ARG A 586 10.06 -24.90 -32.94
N LYS A 587 10.84 -23.84 -32.64
CA LYS A 587 11.84 -23.29 -33.55
C LYS A 587 12.96 -24.31 -33.82
N LYS A 588 13.46 -25.01 -32.79
CA LYS A 588 14.49 -26.05 -32.94
C LYS A 588 14.02 -27.19 -33.84
N LYS A 589 12.79 -27.71 -33.63
CA LYS A 589 12.19 -28.75 -34.49
C LYS A 589 12.01 -28.33 -35.95
N LYS A 590 11.80 -27.04 -36.23
CA LYS A 590 11.72 -26.52 -37.62
C LYS A 590 13.09 -26.41 -38.29
N LYS A 591 14.17 -26.25 -37.52
CA LYS A 591 15.55 -26.13 -38.01
C LYS A 591 16.26 -27.48 -38.14
N SER A 592 15.77 -28.54 -37.48
CA SER A 592 16.30 -29.90 -37.64
C SER A 592 16.03 -30.39 -39.08
N PRO A 593 17.05 -30.87 -39.82
CA PRO A 593 16.81 -31.50 -41.12
C PRO A 593 15.86 -32.68 -40.93
N LYS A 594 14.82 -32.76 -41.78
CA LYS A 594 13.98 -33.97 -41.83
C LYS A 594 14.88 -35.09 -42.33
N LEU A 595 15.19 -36.08 -41.49
CA LEU A 595 15.81 -37.33 -41.93
C LEU A 595 14.94 -37.88 -43.08
N PRO A 596 15.54 -38.30 -44.21
CA PRO A 596 14.79 -38.92 -45.29
C PRO A 596 14.02 -40.10 -44.72
N GLN A 597 12.71 -40.11 -44.97
CA GLN A 597 11.84 -41.23 -44.64
C GLN A 597 12.44 -42.45 -45.34
N LYS A 598 13.01 -43.39 -44.58
CA LYS A 598 13.32 -44.71 -45.12
C LYS A 598 11.99 -45.30 -45.58
N SER A 599 11.82 -45.40 -46.89
CA SER A 599 10.84 -46.29 -47.51
C SER A 599 11.16 -47.71 -47.05
N LEU A 600 10.28 -48.25 -46.21
CA LEU A 600 10.17 -49.68 -45.98
C LEU A 600 8.77 -50.08 -46.41
#